data_AF-A0A2P9AY37-F1
#
_entry.id   AF-A0A2P9AY37-F1
#
_cell.length_a   1.000
_cell.length_b   1.000
_cell.length_c   1.000
_cell.angle_alpha   90.00
_cell.angle_beta   90.00
_cell.angle_gamma   90.00
#
_symmetry.space_group_name_H-M   'P 1'
#
loop_
_entity.id
_entity.type
_entity.pdbx_description
1 polymer ?
#
loop_
_entity_poly.entity_id
_entity_poly.type
_entity_poly.pdbx_seq_one_letter_code
_entity_poly.pdbx_strand_id
1 'polypeptide(L)' 'MSERMLSAIAAVEKGMPPVFPVMPFALFPEFMTLLKLALEKRKTESFDN' A
#
# COMPACT_ATOMS: atom_id res chain seq x y z
N MET A 1 5.00 7.58 -10.66
CA MET A 1 4.01 7.22 -9.60
C MET A 1 3.61 8.48 -8.85
N SER A 2 2.31 8.70 -8.58
CA SER A 2 1.84 9.92 -7.90
C SER A 2 2.21 9.93 -6.41
N GLU A 3 2.58 11.08 -5.85
CA GLU A 3 2.83 11.25 -4.40
C GLU A 3 1.69 10.69 -3.54
N ARG A 4 0.43 10.83 -4.00
CA ARG A 4 -0.76 10.31 -3.32
C ARG A 4 -0.77 8.79 -3.20
N MET A 5 -0.24 8.09 -4.21
CA MET A 5 -0.13 6.62 -4.20
C MET A 5 0.92 6.15 -3.20
N LEU A 6 2.06 6.84 -3.14
CA LEU A 6 3.12 6.54 -2.18
C LEU A 6 2.66 6.79 -0.73
N SER A 7 1.93 7.88 -0.49
CA SER A 7 1.35 8.16 0.83
C SER A 7 0.33 7.11 1.26
N ALA A 8 -0.50 6.60 0.34
CA ALA A 8 -1.45 5.53 0.63
C ALA A 8 -0.75 4.21 1.00
N ILE A 9 0.36 3.88 0.35
CA ILE A 9 1.17 2.69 0.67
C ILE A 9 1.82 2.85 2.05
N ALA A 10 2.43 4.01 2.32
CA ALA A 10 3.06 4.29 3.62
C ALA A 10 2.05 4.29 4.79
N ALA A 11 0.80 4.69 4.53
CA ALA A 11 -0.29 4.60 5.50
C ALA A 11 -0.58 3.15 5.89
N VAL A 12 -0.59 2.24 4.91
CA VAL A 12 -0.82 0.80 5.13
C VAL A 12 0.34 0.17 5.88
N GLU A 13 1.59 0.53 5.56
CA GLU A 13 2.78 0.08 6.31
C GLU A 13 2.69 0.49 7.79
N LYS A 14 2.13 1.67 8.10
CA LYS A 14 1.90 2.15 9.48
C LYS A 14 0.66 1.55 10.16
N GLY A 15 -0.03 0.62 9.51
CA GLY A 15 -1.22 -0.06 10.05
C GLY A 15 -2.54 0.66 9.84
N MET A 16 -2.57 1.79 9.12
CA MET A 16 -3.81 2.48 8.76
C MET A 16 -4.56 1.70 7.66
N PRO A 17 -5.90 1.82 7.57
CA PRO A 17 -6.68 1.17 6.53
C PRO A 17 -6.24 1.64 5.13
N PRO A 18 -6.21 0.72 4.14
CA PRO A 18 -5.82 1.06 2.78
C PRO A 18 -6.83 2.02 2.14
N VAL A 19 -6.35 3.19 1.73
CA VAL A 19 -7.13 4.17 0.97
C VAL A 19 -6.73 4.07 -0.50
N PHE A 20 -7.71 3.92 -1.38
CA PHE A 20 -7.48 3.95 -2.82
C PHE A 20 -7.47 5.40 -3.31
N PRO A 21 -6.32 5.95 -3.70
CA PRO A 21 -6.27 7.29 -4.26
C PRO A 21 -6.96 7.31 -5.63
N VAL A 22 -7.52 8.47 -6.01
CA VAL A 22 -8.00 8.69 -7.38
C VAL A 22 -6.80 8.60 -8.32
N MET A 23 -6.82 7.61 -9.22
CA MET A 23 -5.72 7.31 -10.13
C MET A 23 -6.24 6.76 -11.47
N PRO A 24 -5.47 6.92 -12.57
CA PRO A 24 -5.78 6.28 -13.84
C PRO A 24 -5.85 4.74 -13.70
N PHE A 25 -6.82 4.11 -14.37
CA PHE A 25 -7.00 2.65 -14.34
C PHE A 25 -5.76 1.89 -14.83
N ALA A 26 -4.99 2.46 -15.76
CA ALA A 26 -3.74 1.88 -16.25
C ALA A 26 -2.68 1.66 -15.15
N LEU A 27 -2.71 2.46 -14.07
CA LEU A 27 -1.77 2.36 -12.95
C LEU A 27 -2.29 1.43 -11.84
N PHE A 28 -3.54 0.98 -11.90
CA PHE A 28 -4.18 0.18 -10.86
C PHE A 28 -3.45 -1.15 -10.58
N PRO A 29 -3.00 -1.93 -11.60
CA PRO A 29 -2.27 -3.17 -11.34
C PRO A 29 -0.94 -2.96 -10.58
N GLU A 30 -0.24 -1.87 -10.90
CA GLU A 30 1.01 -1.49 -10.25
C GLU A 30 0.77 -1.12 -8.77
N PHE A 31 -0.29 -0.36 -8.49
CA PHE A 31 -0.71 -0.03 -7.13
C PHE A 31 -1.06 -1.26 -6.30
N MET A 32 -1.86 -2.18 -6.86
CA MET A 32 -2.24 -3.42 -6.17
C MET A 32 -1.03 -4.29 -5.83
N THR A 33 -0.03 -4.31 -6.71
CA THR A 33 1.23 -5.04 -6.47
C THR A 33 1.98 -4.44 -5.27
N LEU A 34 2.14 -3.12 -5.23
CA LEU A 34 2.79 -2.45 -4.09
C LEU A 34 1.98 -2.56 -2.79
N LEU A 35 0.66 -2.48 -2.88
CA LEU A 35 -0.23 -2.64 -1.73
C LEU A 35 -0.09 -4.04 -1.14
N LYS A 36 -0.02 -5.09 -1.98
CA LYS A 36 0.20 -6.46 -1.52
C LYS A 36 1.55 -6.60 -0.81
N LEU A 37 2.62 -6.03 -1.37
CA LEU A 37 3.95 -6.04 -0.73
C LEU A 37 3.93 -5.33 0.63
N ALA A 38 3.25 -4.19 0.74
CA ALA A 38 3.12 -3.46 2.01
C ALA A 38 2.33 -4.26 3.07
N LEU A 39 1.27 -4.95 2.65
CA LEU A 39 0.50 -5.84 3.53
C LEU A 39 1.31 -7.07 3.99
N GLU A 40 2.11 -7.65 3.09
CA GLU A 40 3.01 -8.76 3.43
C GLU A 40 4.09 -8.33 4.44
N LYS A 41 4.72 -7.16 4.24
CA LYS A 41 5.67 -6.60 5.22
C LYS A 41 5.04 -6.43 6.60
N ARG A 42 3.85 -5.85 6.67
CA ARG A 42 3.11 -5.70 7.93
C ARG A 42 2.83 -7.04 8.60
N LYS A 43 2.48 -8.07 7.82
CA LYS A 43 2.21 -9.41 8.35
C LYS A 43 3.48 -10.06 8.93
N THR A 44 4.64 -9.81 8.32
CA THR A 44 5.92 -10.28 8.83
C THR A 44 6.32 -9.56 10.12
N GLU A 45 6.13 -8.23 10.19
CA GLU A 45 6.46 -7.45 11.39
C GLU A 45 5.50 -7.72 12.57
N SER A 46 4.25 -8.14 12.33
CA SER A 46 3.32 -8.49 13.40
C SER A 46 3.49 -9.90 13.97
N PHE A 47 4.39 -10.72 13.41
CA PHE A 47 4.66 -12.09 13.88
C PHE A 47 5.95 -12.21 14.71
N ASP A 48 6.66 -11.11 14.94
CA ASP A 48 7.93 -11.05 15.69
C ASP A 48 7.81 -10.29 17.03
N ASN A 49 6.59 -10.23 17.61
CA ASN A 49 6.33 -9.72 18.96
C ASN A 49 5.47 -10.68 19.77
#